data_AF-A0A318K1M0-F1
#
_entry.id   AF-A0A318K1M0-F1
#
_cell.length_a   1.000
_cell.length_b   1.000
_cell.length_c   1.000
_cell.angle_alpha   90.00
_cell.angle_beta   90.00
_cell.angle_gamma   90.00
#
_symmetry.space_group_name_H-M   'P 1'
#
loop_
_entity.id
_entity.type
_entity.pdbx_description
1 polymer ?
#
loop_
_entity_poly.entity_id
_entity_poly.type
_entity_poly.pdbx_seq_one_letter_code
_entity_poly.pdbx_strand_id
1 'polypeptide(L)'
;MERVPLRDLIAAIERAYPGDSLAQVAAMILAAHLGRLADQLLDSFVDLAHRAGQPWNEIGARLGVSRQAAHQRFAPRRADPTASHGYEVPTCLGSGQ
;
A
#
# COMPACT_ATOMS: atom_id res chain seq x y z
N MET A 1 19.84 4.23 -10.70
CA MET A 1 19.09 3.02 -10.29
C MET A 1 18.72 2.31 -11.58
N GLU A 2 19.46 1.25 -11.90
CA GLU A 2 19.32 0.54 -13.18
C GLU A 2 17.95 -0.15 -13.24
N ARG A 3 17.22 0.00 -14.35
CA ARG A 3 15.93 -0.65 -14.53
C ARG A 3 16.18 -2.03 -15.15
N VAL A 4 15.73 -3.07 -14.47
CA VAL A 4 15.73 -4.42 -15.04
C VAL A 4 14.68 -4.47 -16.16
N PRO A 5 15.04 -4.85 -17.40
CA PRO A 5 14.06 -4.95 -18.48
C PRO A 5 13.18 -6.18 -18.30
N LEU A 6 11.91 -6.07 -18.68
CA LEU A 6 10.92 -7.15 -18.54
C LEU A 6 11.39 -8.46 -19.20
N ARG A 7 12.09 -8.36 -20.34
CA ARG A 7 12.60 -9.51 -21.08
C ARG A 7 13.57 -10.36 -20.25
N ASP A 8 14.42 -9.73 -19.45
CA ASP A 8 15.40 -10.44 -18.63
C ASP A 8 14.71 -11.17 -17.48
N LEU A 9 13.64 -10.58 -16.94
CA LEU A 9 12.81 -11.22 -15.92
C LEU A 9 12.06 -12.44 -16.48
N ILE A 10 11.47 -12.31 -17.68
CA ILE A 10 10.81 -13.42 -18.38
C ILE A 10 11.81 -14.56 -18.60
N ALA A 11 12.98 -14.24 -19.17
CA ALA A 11 14.02 -15.24 -19.43
C ALA A 11 14.55 -15.90 -18.14
N ALA A 12 14.58 -15.19 -17.02
CA ALA A 12 14.94 -15.76 -15.73
C ALA A 12 13.89 -16.77 -15.23
N ILE A 13 12.60 -16.45 -15.35
CA ILE A 13 11.50 -17.33 -14.95
C ILE A 13 11.44 -18.58 -15.85
N GLU A 14 11.59 -18.43 -17.17
CA GLU A 14 11.65 -19.54 -18.11
C GLU A 14 12.81 -20.50 -17.81
N ARG A 15 13.97 -19.96 -17.41
CA ARG A 15 15.14 -20.77 -17.00
C ARG A 15 14.95 -21.46 -15.66
N ALA A 16 14.24 -20.84 -14.72
CA ALA A 16 13.95 -21.44 -13.42
C ALA A 16 12.92 -22.58 -13.51
N TYR A 17 11.98 -22.49 -14.46
CA TYR A 17 10.90 -23.46 -14.65
C TYR A 17 10.81 -23.91 -16.13
N PRO A 18 11.79 -24.67 -16.63
CA PRO A 18 11.85 -25.05 -18.04
C PRO A 18 10.74 -26.04 -18.38
N GLY A 19 9.87 -25.67 -19.32
CA GLY A 19 8.79 -26.52 -19.82
C GLY A 19 7.57 -26.66 -18.90
N ASP A 20 7.58 -26.04 -17.72
CA ASP A 20 6.46 -26.03 -16.78
C ASP A 20 5.78 -24.66 -16.76
N SER A 21 4.81 -24.49 -17.68
CA SER A 21 4.06 -23.24 -17.82
C SER A 21 3.20 -22.91 -16.59
N LEU A 22 2.73 -23.91 -15.85
CA LEU A 22 1.96 -23.72 -14.63
C LEU A 22 2.83 -23.17 -13.50
N ALA A 23 4.05 -23.69 -13.33
CA ALA A 23 5.01 -23.15 -12.37
C ALA A 23 5.44 -21.72 -12.72
N GLN A 24 5.61 -21.39 -14.01
CA GLN A 24 5.87 -20.02 -14.45
C GLN A 24 4.73 -19.06 -14.09
N VAL A 25 3.47 -19.48 -14.24
CA VAL A 25 2.31 -18.68 -13.80
C VAL A 25 2.27 -18.56 -12.28
N ALA A 26 2.59 -19.61 -11.52
CA ALA A 26 2.67 -19.54 -10.07
C ALA A 26 3.74 -18.54 -9.58
N ALA A 27 4.86 -18.42 -10.29
CA ALA A 27 5.89 -17.41 -10.00
C ALA A 27 5.35 -15.96 -10.08
N MET A 28 4.34 -15.69 -10.93
CA MET A 28 3.70 -14.37 -10.99
C MET A 28 2.91 -14.03 -9.73
N ILE A 29 2.35 -15.02 -9.04
CA ILE A 29 1.67 -14.82 -7.76
C ILE A 29 2.68 -14.35 -6.70
N LEU A 30 3.89 -14.91 -6.70
CA LEU A 30 4.97 -14.47 -5.83
C LEU A 30 5.44 -13.05 -6.18
N ALA A 31 5.58 -12.73 -7.47
CA ALA A 31 5.90 -11.38 -7.92
C ALA A 31 4.85 -10.35 -7.46
N ALA A 32 3.57 -10.70 -7.51
CA ALA A 32 2.49 -9.86 -6.98
C ALA A 32 2.58 -9.68 -5.45
N HIS A 33 3.01 -10.72 -4.72
CA HIS A 33 3.28 -10.59 -3.29
C HIS A 33 4.46 -9.65 -3.01
N LEU A 34 5.54 -9.76 -3.79
CA LEU A 34 6.69 -8.85 -3.69
C LEU A 34 6.28 -7.40 -3.97
N GLY A 35 5.38 -7.16 -4.93
CA GLY A 35 4.81 -5.84 -5.18
C GLY A 35 4.16 -5.24 -3.93
N ARG A 36 3.33 -6.01 -3.21
CA ARG A 36 2.72 -5.55 -1.95
C ARG A 36 3.76 -5.26 -0.86
N LEU A 37 4.80 -6.08 -0.75
CA LEU A 37 5.90 -5.83 0.20
C LEU A 37 6.67 -4.55 -0.17
N ALA A 38 6.88 -4.29 -1.46
CA ALA A 38 7.53 -3.07 -1.93
C ALA A 38 6.70 -1.82 -1.60
N ASP A 39 5.37 -1.87 -1.75
CA ASP A 39 4.48 -0.79 -1.33
C ASP A 39 4.56 -0.57 0.19
N GLN A 40 4.51 -1.63 1.00
CA GLN A 40 4.66 -1.53 2.47
C GLN A 40 6.01 -0.95 2.91
N LEU A 41 7.08 -1.34 2.23
CA LEU A 41 8.42 -0.79 2.44
C LEU A 41 8.44 0.71 2.13
N LEU A 42 7.82 1.11 1.02
CA LEU A 42 7.72 2.51 0.62
C LEU A 42 6.94 3.32 1.67
N ASP A 43 5.79 2.83 2.11
CA ASP A 43 4.98 3.47 3.15
C ASP A 43 5.81 3.67 4.43
N SER A 44 6.54 2.63 4.86
CA SER A 44 7.37 2.67 6.07
C SER A 44 8.48 3.73 6.00
N PHE A 45 9.14 3.88 4.85
CA PHE A 45 10.20 4.88 4.67
C PHE A 45 9.65 6.30 4.52
N VAL A 46 8.50 6.46 3.86
CA VAL A 46 7.84 7.75 3.77
C VAL A 46 7.43 8.23 5.17
N ASP A 47 6.84 7.35 5.97
CA ASP A 47 6.48 7.65 7.36
C ASP A 47 7.71 7.99 8.22
N LEU A 48 8.82 7.26 8.03
CA LEU A 48 10.07 7.56 8.73
C LEU A 48 10.61 8.93 8.34
N ALA A 49 10.68 9.24 7.05
CA ALA A 49 11.17 10.53 6.55
C ALA A 49 10.29 11.67 7.07
N HIS A 50 8.97 11.50 7.00
CA HIS A 50 8.04 12.52 7.47
C HIS A 50 8.16 12.75 8.97
N ARG A 51 8.25 11.68 9.78
CA ARG A 51 8.47 11.76 11.24
C ARG A 51 9.82 12.38 11.60
N ALA A 52 10.83 12.23 10.76
CA ALA A 52 12.13 12.90 10.89
C ALA A 52 12.07 14.41 10.54
N GLY A 53 10.89 14.95 10.24
CA GLY A 53 10.67 16.37 9.94
C GLY A 53 10.80 16.72 8.46
N GLN A 54 10.95 15.73 7.58
CA GLN A 54 11.00 15.99 6.14
C GLN A 54 9.63 16.45 5.64
N PRO A 55 9.56 17.58 4.92
CA PRO A 55 8.30 18.09 4.41
C PRO A 55 7.80 17.27 3.22
N TRP A 56 6.47 17.20 3.06
CA TRP A 56 5.82 16.47 1.97
C TRP A 56 6.23 16.88 0.55
N ASN A 57 6.73 18.10 0.35
CA ASN A 57 7.24 18.55 -0.95
C ASN A 57 8.55 17.82 -1.33
N GLU A 58 9.48 17.67 -0.40
CA GLU A 58 10.77 17.03 -0.62
C GLU A 58 10.60 15.51 -0.79
N ILE A 59 9.71 14.91 0.00
CA ILE A 59 9.33 13.49 -0.14
C ILE A 59 8.70 13.26 -1.52
N GLY A 60 7.70 14.05 -1.92
CA GLY A 60 7.06 13.94 -3.23
C GLY A 60 8.04 14.13 -4.39
N ALA A 61 8.95 15.10 -4.29
CA ALA A 61 10.00 15.34 -5.29
C ALA A 61 10.91 14.12 -5.49
N ARG A 62 11.33 13.44 -4.41
CA ARG A 62 12.14 12.22 -4.50
C ARG A 62 11.37 11.02 -5.07
N LEU A 63 10.06 10.97 -4.84
CA LEU A 63 9.17 9.93 -5.37
C LEU A 63 8.72 10.20 -6.82
N GLY A 64 9.00 11.38 -7.38
CA GLY A 64 8.54 11.78 -8.71
C GLY A 64 7.03 12.02 -8.78
N VAL A 65 6.37 12.29 -7.64
CA VAL A 65 4.95 12.57 -7.55
C VAL A 65 4.70 13.99 -7.04
N SER A 66 3.52 14.55 -7.29
CA SER A 66 3.16 15.86 -6.72
C SER A 66 3.04 15.78 -5.21
N ARG A 67 3.23 16.92 -4.51
CA ARG A 67 3.03 17.02 -3.05
C ARG A 67 1.66 16.47 -2.62
N GLN A 68 0.61 16.78 -3.38
CA GLN A 68 -0.76 16.35 -3.08
C GLN A 68 -0.93 14.83 -3.28
N ALA A 69 -0.31 14.24 -4.31
CA ALA A 69 -0.32 12.79 -4.50
C ALA A 69 0.43 12.05 -3.38
N ALA A 70 1.56 12.59 -2.92
CA ALA A 70 2.27 12.05 -1.76
C ALA A 70 1.41 12.13 -0.49
N HIS A 71 0.84 13.30 -0.19
CA HIS A 71 0.00 13.46 0.99
C HIS A 71 -1.27 12.60 0.93
N GLN A 72 -1.94 12.48 -0.22
CA GLN A 72 -3.14 11.67 -0.34
C GLN A 72 -2.86 10.16 -0.13
N ARG A 73 -1.71 9.68 -0.59
CA ARG A 73 -1.34 8.25 -0.51
C ARG A 73 -0.74 7.87 0.84
N PHE A 74 0.06 8.77 1.44
CA PHE A 74 0.87 8.45 2.61
C PHE A 74 0.53 9.24 3.88
N ALA A 75 -0.34 10.26 3.82
CA ALA A 75 -0.72 10.94 5.05
C ALA A 75 -1.40 9.94 6.00
N PRO A 76 -1.07 9.97 7.31
CA PRO A 76 -1.75 9.16 8.28
C PRO A 76 -3.24 9.48 8.16
N ARG A 77 -4.04 8.50 7.72
CA ARG A 77 -5.47 8.57 7.89
C ARG A 77 -5.67 8.61 9.39
N ARG A 78 -6.04 9.77 9.94
CA ARG A 78 -6.53 9.82 11.32
C ARG A 78 -7.61 8.76 11.37
N ALA A 79 -7.35 7.68 12.10
CA ALA A 79 -8.39 6.74 12.45
C ALA A 79 -9.37 7.59 13.24
N ASP A 80 -10.48 7.99 12.62
CA ASP A 80 -11.53 8.71 13.29
C ASP A 80 -11.97 7.84 14.47
N PRO A 81 -11.71 8.22 15.73
CA PRO A 81 -12.05 7.38 16.89
C PRO A 81 -13.58 7.32 17.12
N THR A 82 -14.38 7.84 16.19
CA THR A 82 -15.82 7.99 16.24
C THR A 82 -16.59 7.00 15.37
N ALA A 83 -15.93 6.02 14.72
CA ALA A 83 -16.63 4.88 14.11
C ALA A 83 -17.06 3.82 15.15
N SER A 84 -17.22 4.23 16.42
CA SER A 84 -17.91 3.51 17.48
C SER A 84 -18.94 4.44 18.13
N HIS A 85 -19.75 5.13 17.33
CA HIS A 85 -21.00 5.69 17.84
C HIS A 85 -21.98 4.53 18.03
N GLY A 86 -22.27 4.26 19.31
CA GLY A 86 -23.24 3.27 19.72
C GLY A 86 -24.58 3.48 19.02
N TYR A 87 -25.12 2.39 18.50
CA TYR A 87 -26.55 2.27 18.32
C TYR A 87 -27.16 2.10 19.72
N GLU A 88 -27.38 3.21 20.42
CA GLU A 88 -28.31 3.24 21.53
C GLU A 88 -29.72 3.23 20.95
N VAL A 89 -30.42 2.12 21.19
CA VAL A 89 -31.82 1.94 20.84
C VAL A 89 -32.64 2.87 21.73
N PRO A 90 -33.46 3.80 21.20
CA PRO A 90 -34.40 4.50 22.06
C PRO A 90 -35.51 3.51 22.40
N THR A 91 -35.46 2.93 23.61
CA THR A 91 -36.64 2.27 24.18
C THR A 91 -37.67 3.36 24.44
N CYS A 92 -38.67 3.45 23.57
CA CYS A 92 -39.82 4.33 23.77
C CYS A 92 -40.48 3.99 25.12
N LEU A 93 -40.34 4.90 26.08
CA LEU A 93 -41.15 4.96 27.29
C LEU A 93 -42.60 5.25 26.88
N GLY A 94 -43.41 4.19 26.77
CA GLY A 94 -44.86 4.28 26.76
C GLY A 94 -45.37 4.42 28.19
N SER A 95 -45.46 5.66 28.67
CA SER A 95 -46.32 6.01 29.81
C SER A 95 -47.75 6.22 29.29
N GLY A 96 -48.75 5.56 29.88
CA GLY A 96 -50.16 5.89 29.62
C GLY A 96 -51.17 4.85 30.09
N GLN A 97 -51.68 5.07 31.31
CA GLN A 97 -52.98 4.65 31.89
C GLN A 97 -53.22 3.17 32.17
#